data_AF-A0A520UKA8-F1
#
_entry.id   AF-A0A520UKA8-F1
#
_cell.length_a   1.000
_cell.length_b   1.000
_cell.length_c   1.000
_cell.angle_alpha   90.00
_cell.angle_beta   90.00
_cell.angle_gamma   90.00
#
_symmetry.space_group_name_H-M   'P 1'
#
loop_
_entity.id
_entity.type
_entity.pdbx_description
1 polymer ?
#
loop_
_entity_poly.entity_id
_entity_poly.type
_entity_poly.pdbx_seq_one_letter_code
_entity_poly.pdbx_strand_id
1 'polypeptide(L)'
;MNIERIRDYIKEPREKLLNHKLYTEIKSIEDLQIFTSNHVFAVWDFMSLLKALQNQLTCTKVPWMPNNNSEIAYLINEIVTAEETDISQDGKRKSHYELYIDAMKDIGAETKPIEQYIAQLSLSNDIDNEINDLNIHPNIKDFLKFTFSIIKEGKPHKIAAIFTFGRENLIPNMFNEILDEFQKSFTNKDISKLIYYFKRHIELDEDEHGPMALQMVNELADNDPLKWKEIEEISKIALEKRIGLWDAIYDNINEKNKSWSERREQMKADIDIETYSSEFSNYKFKI
;
A
#
# COMPACT_ATOMS: atom_id res chain seq x y z
N MET A 1 1.47 -5.50 30.28
CA MET A 1 1.03 -5.76 28.89
C MET A 1 2.19 -6.43 28.16
N ASN A 2 1.95 -7.20 27.11
CA ASN A 2 3.00 -7.76 26.28
C ASN A 2 2.53 -7.86 24.81
N ILE A 3 3.44 -8.25 23.93
CA ILE A 3 3.20 -8.40 22.49
C ILE A 3 2.05 -9.38 22.20
N GLU A 4 1.96 -10.50 22.93
CA GLU A 4 0.90 -11.50 22.72
C GLU A 4 -0.49 -10.91 22.93
N ARG A 5 -0.68 -10.09 23.97
CA ARG A 5 -1.95 -9.41 24.18
C ARG A 5 -2.31 -8.46 23.02
N ILE A 6 -1.34 -7.74 22.47
CA ILE A 6 -1.60 -6.88 21.30
C ILE A 6 -2.00 -7.74 20.10
N ARG A 7 -1.30 -8.85 19.85
CA ARG A 7 -1.62 -9.81 18.78
C ARG A 7 -3.06 -10.31 18.90
N ASP A 8 -3.49 -10.68 20.10
CA ASP A 8 -4.87 -11.09 20.36
C ASP A 8 -5.86 -9.94 20.11
N TYR A 9 -5.54 -8.73 20.57
CA TYR A 9 -6.40 -7.55 20.42
C TYR A 9 -6.61 -7.14 18.96
N ILE A 10 -5.59 -7.33 18.12
CA ILE A 10 -5.63 -6.98 16.69
C ILE A 10 -5.95 -8.16 15.78
N LYS A 11 -6.25 -9.34 16.34
CA LYS A 11 -6.45 -10.57 15.57
C LYS A 11 -7.57 -10.44 14.53
N GLU A 12 -8.75 -9.98 14.96
CA GLU A 12 -9.92 -9.83 14.08
C GLU A 12 -9.66 -8.89 12.88
N PRO A 13 -9.19 -7.64 13.05
CA PRO A 13 -8.89 -6.78 11.91
C PRO A 13 -7.74 -7.33 11.04
N ARG A 14 -6.76 -8.02 11.63
CA ARG A 14 -5.70 -8.69 10.86
C ARG A 14 -6.28 -9.79 9.95
N GLU A 15 -7.10 -10.67 10.50
CA GLU A 15 -7.77 -11.74 9.75
C GLU A 15 -8.69 -11.19 8.65
N LYS A 16 -9.41 -10.10 8.91
CA LYS A 16 -10.23 -9.42 7.90
C LYS A 16 -9.40 -8.93 6.71
N LEU A 17 -8.20 -8.41 6.95
CA LEU A 17 -7.32 -7.96 5.86
C LEU A 17 -6.70 -9.13 5.08
N LEU A 18 -6.31 -10.21 5.76
CA LEU A 18 -5.77 -11.40 5.10
C LEU A 18 -6.83 -12.14 4.26
N ASN A 19 -8.11 -12.04 4.63
CA ASN A 19 -9.23 -12.62 3.88
C ASN A 19 -10.02 -11.57 3.08
N HIS A 20 -9.39 -10.46 2.71
CA HIS A 20 -10.10 -9.36 2.06
C HIS A 20 -10.60 -9.75 0.67
N LYS A 21 -11.85 -9.42 0.36
CA LYS A 21 -12.52 -9.65 -0.94
C LYS A 21 -11.82 -9.00 -2.15
N LEU A 22 -10.83 -8.15 -1.92
CA LEU A 22 -10.07 -7.48 -2.99
C LEU A 22 -9.27 -8.50 -3.81
N TYR A 23 -8.65 -9.48 -3.15
CA TYR A 23 -7.71 -10.40 -3.79
C TYR A 23 -8.37 -11.19 -4.93
N THR A 24 -9.61 -11.63 -4.72
CA THR A 24 -10.38 -12.39 -5.71
C THR A 24 -11.03 -11.52 -6.79
N GLU A 25 -10.95 -10.18 -6.71
CA GLU A 25 -11.46 -9.28 -7.74
C GLU A 25 -10.41 -8.80 -8.74
N ILE A 26 -9.12 -9.00 -8.46
CA ILE A 26 -8.05 -8.62 -9.38
C ILE A 26 -7.92 -9.68 -10.47
N LYS A 27 -8.60 -9.48 -11.60
CA LYS A 27 -8.76 -10.49 -12.66
C LYS A 27 -8.14 -10.07 -14.00
N SER A 28 -7.84 -8.78 -14.17
CA SER A 28 -7.26 -8.24 -15.42
C SER A 28 -6.06 -7.33 -15.17
N ILE A 29 -5.31 -7.01 -16.22
CA ILE A 29 -4.17 -6.08 -16.14
C ILE A 29 -4.66 -4.70 -15.72
N GLU A 30 -5.83 -4.28 -16.20
CA GLU A 30 -6.46 -3.03 -15.78
C GLU A 30 -6.81 -3.03 -14.29
N ASP A 31 -7.19 -4.18 -13.70
CA ASP A 31 -7.39 -4.29 -12.25
C ASP A 31 -6.06 -4.14 -11.50
N LEU A 32 -4.97 -4.72 -12.01
CA LEU A 32 -3.62 -4.54 -11.46
C LEU A 32 -3.15 -3.09 -11.54
N GLN A 33 -3.44 -2.40 -12.65
CA GLN A 33 -3.14 -0.99 -12.79
C GLN A 33 -3.88 -0.18 -11.72
N ILE A 34 -5.19 -0.42 -11.53
CA ILE A 34 -5.96 0.25 -10.47
C ILE A 34 -5.41 -0.10 -9.08
N PHE A 35 -5.11 -1.38 -8.82
CA PHE A 35 -4.54 -1.83 -7.55
C PHE A 35 -3.25 -1.07 -7.24
N THR A 36 -2.30 -1.09 -8.16
CA THR A 36 -0.98 -0.49 -7.95
C THR A 36 -1.05 1.03 -7.87
N SER A 37 -1.89 1.68 -8.67
CA SER A 37 -2.10 3.14 -8.64
C SER A 37 -2.66 3.66 -7.31
N ASN A 38 -3.31 2.80 -6.52
CA ASN A 38 -3.84 3.15 -5.21
C ASN A 38 -2.95 2.63 -4.06
N HIS A 39 -2.39 1.42 -4.19
CA HIS A 39 -1.51 0.81 -3.19
C HIS A 39 -0.17 1.55 -3.05
N VAL A 40 0.32 2.22 -4.10
CA VAL A 40 1.54 3.04 -4.08
C VAL A 40 1.59 4.05 -2.93
N PHE A 41 0.45 4.56 -2.47
CA PHE A 41 0.39 5.45 -1.31
C PHE A 41 0.81 4.76 -0.01
N ALA A 42 0.54 3.46 0.16
CA ALA A 42 1.04 2.67 1.28
C ALA A 42 2.53 2.32 1.15
N VAL A 43 3.03 2.18 -0.09
CA VAL A 43 4.47 2.01 -0.33
C VAL A 43 5.23 3.27 0.09
N TRP A 44 4.67 4.44 -0.24
CA TRP A 44 5.28 5.72 0.10
C TRP A 44 5.09 6.13 1.58
N ASP A 45 3.92 5.89 2.20
CA ASP A 45 3.70 6.23 3.62
C ASP A 45 4.58 5.40 4.56
N PHE A 46 4.88 4.15 4.18
CA PHE A 46 5.80 3.28 4.89
C PHE A 46 7.19 3.93 5.04
N MET A 47 7.73 4.49 3.96
CA MET A 47 9.00 5.23 4.02
C MET A 47 8.92 6.41 4.98
N SER A 48 7.78 7.10 5.04
CA SER A 48 7.61 8.22 5.98
C SER A 48 7.64 7.76 7.44
N LEU A 49 7.02 6.62 7.77
CA LEU A 49 7.12 5.99 9.09
C LEU A 49 8.56 5.59 9.41
N LEU A 50 9.25 4.94 8.46
CA LEU A 50 10.63 4.51 8.60
C LEU A 50 11.58 5.69 8.86
N LYS A 51 11.44 6.79 8.10
CA LYS A 51 12.23 8.02 8.33
C LYS A 51 11.92 8.66 9.67
N ALA A 52 10.65 8.66 10.10
CA ALA A 52 10.28 9.19 11.41
C ALA A 52 10.97 8.39 12.53
N LEU A 53 10.99 7.06 12.44
CA LEU A 53 11.71 6.19 13.37
C LEU A 53 13.23 6.41 13.29
N GLN A 54 13.83 6.46 12.09
CA GLN A 54 15.26 6.72 11.92
C GLN A 54 15.69 8.04 12.55
N ASN A 55 14.92 9.11 12.33
CA ASN A 55 15.21 10.42 12.91
C ASN A 55 15.13 10.44 14.45
N GLN A 56 14.35 9.54 15.06
CA GLN A 56 14.16 9.48 16.51
C GLN A 56 15.06 8.46 17.21
N LEU A 57 15.42 7.38 16.54
CA LEU A 57 16.11 6.22 17.12
C LEU A 57 17.58 6.13 16.69
N THR A 58 17.98 6.88 15.66
CA THR A 58 19.38 6.97 15.19
C THR A 58 19.86 8.43 15.15
N CYS A 59 20.93 8.70 14.40
CA CYS A 59 21.42 10.06 14.17
C CYS A 59 21.55 10.32 12.67
N THR A 60 20.68 11.19 12.15
CA THR A 60 20.66 11.63 10.74
C THR A 60 21.07 13.10 10.58
N LYS A 61 21.50 13.76 11.66
CA LYS A 61 21.76 15.20 11.73
C LYS A 61 23.22 15.48 12.03
N VAL A 62 23.67 16.70 11.69
CA VAL A 62 24.99 17.24 12.04
C VAL A 62 24.87 18.35 13.09
N PRO A 63 25.77 18.42 14.09
CA PRO A 63 26.84 17.46 14.38
C PRO A 63 26.31 16.10 14.84
N TRP A 64 27.06 15.04 14.53
CA TRP A 64 26.70 13.67 14.90
C TRP A 64 26.80 13.47 16.42
N MET A 65 25.87 12.69 16.97
CA MET A 65 25.84 12.25 18.37
C MET A 65 25.53 10.75 18.44
N PRO A 66 26.06 10.02 19.45
CA PRO A 66 25.73 8.61 19.64
C PRO A 66 24.24 8.42 19.98
N ASN A 67 23.66 7.31 19.53
CA ASN A 67 22.30 6.91 19.90
C ASN A 67 22.28 6.27 21.31
N ASN A 68 21.09 6.11 21.89
CA ASN A 68 20.91 5.54 23.23
C ASN A 68 20.73 4.01 23.24
N ASN A 69 20.45 3.39 22.08
CA ASN A 69 20.21 1.95 21.96
C ASN A 69 20.70 1.48 20.58
N SER A 70 21.92 0.92 20.54
CA SER A 70 22.58 0.53 19.31
C SER A 70 21.87 -0.61 18.58
N GLU A 71 21.17 -1.50 19.30
CA GLU A 71 20.44 -2.63 18.69
C GLU A 71 19.24 -2.14 17.89
N ILE A 72 18.45 -1.20 18.46
CA ILE A 72 17.33 -0.57 17.74
C ILE A 72 17.86 0.29 16.59
N ALA A 73 18.98 1.00 16.80
CA ALA A 73 19.55 1.82 15.74
C ALA A 73 20.10 0.97 14.58
N TYR A 74 20.67 -0.20 14.87
CA TYR A 74 21.08 -1.19 13.87
C TYR A 74 19.86 -1.65 13.06
N LEU A 75 18.80 -2.13 13.71
CA LEU A 75 17.54 -2.54 13.06
C LEU A 75 17.06 -1.50 12.05
N ILE A 76 16.87 -0.25 12.51
CA ILE A 76 16.31 0.79 11.66
C ILE A 76 17.23 1.10 10.48
N ASN A 77 18.55 1.09 10.67
CA ASN A 77 19.47 1.33 9.56
C ASN A 77 19.56 0.15 8.58
N GLU A 78 19.39 -1.09 9.03
CA GLU A 78 19.30 -2.26 8.14
C GLU A 78 18.05 -2.17 7.28
N ILE A 79 16.89 -1.91 7.88
CA ILE A 79 15.63 -1.72 7.13
C ILE A 79 15.78 -0.54 6.16
N VAL A 80 16.39 0.58 6.57
CA VAL A 80 16.65 1.70 5.64
C VAL A 80 17.55 1.28 4.49
N THR A 81 18.56 0.46 4.73
CA THR A 81 19.45 -0.04 3.67
C THR A 81 18.68 -0.92 2.69
N ALA A 82 17.83 -1.82 3.18
CA ALA A 82 16.95 -2.63 2.37
C ALA A 82 15.97 -1.77 1.55
N GLU A 83 15.27 -0.83 2.19
CA GLU A 83 14.18 -0.09 1.58
C GLU A 83 14.62 1.05 0.65
N GLU A 84 15.70 1.77 0.98
CA GLU A 84 16.21 2.88 0.15
C GLU A 84 17.20 2.42 -0.93
N THR A 85 17.86 1.27 -0.74
CA THR A 85 18.97 0.84 -1.60
C THR A 85 18.99 -0.67 -1.90
N ASP A 86 17.83 -1.29 -2.10
CA ASP A 86 17.76 -2.68 -2.54
C ASP A 86 18.36 -2.90 -3.94
N ILE A 87 18.43 -4.15 -4.36
CA ILE A 87 18.85 -4.59 -5.68
C ILE A 87 17.60 -4.84 -6.54
N SER A 88 17.58 -4.32 -7.77
CA SER A 88 16.59 -4.66 -8.78
C SER A 88 16.92 -5.96 -9.51
N GLN A 89 15.98 -6.50 -10.30
CA GLN A 89 16.21 -7.71 -11.12
C GLN A 89 17.41 -7.62 -12.07
N ASP A 90 17.79 -6.40 -12.51
CA ASP A 90 18.96 -6.16 -13.36
C ASP A 90 20.24 -5.83 -12.56
N GLY A 91 20.23 -6.04 -11.24
CA GLY A 91 21.40 -5.90 -10.37
C GLY A 91 21.75 -4.46 -9.98
N LYS A 92 20.88 -3.48 -10.27
CA LYS A 92 21.10 -2.06 -9.92
C LYS A 92 20.52 -1.72 -8.56
N ARG A 93 21.06 -0.69 -7.92
CA ARG A 93 20.53 -0.19 -6.65
C ARG A 93 19.28 0.67 -6.88
N LYS A 94 18.20 0.39 -6.16
CA LYS A 94 16.93 1.12 -6.20
C LYS A 94 16.23 1.04 -4.85
N SER A 95 15.48 2.08 -4.52
CA SER A 95 14.53 2.00 -3.42
C SER A 95 13.35 1.08 -3.77
N HIS A 96 12.70 0.51 -2.77
CA HIS A 96 11.47 -0.25 -2.94
C HIS A 96 10.37 0.57 -3.62
N TYR A 97 10.28 1.87 -3.33
CA TYR A 97 9.37 2.77 -4.05
C TYR A 97 9.68 2.84 -5.55
N GLU A 98 10.96 2.97 -5.94
CA GLU A 98 11.35 2.95 -7.36
C GLU A 98 11.10 1.60 -8.01
N LEU A 99 11.34 0.48 -7.31
CA LEU A 99 10.99 -0.86 -7.78
C LEU A 99 9.48 -0.98 -8.05
N TYR A 100 8.66 -0.42 -7.16
CA TYR A 100 7.21 -0.42 -7.32
C TYR A 100 6.76 0.41 -8.53
N ILE A 101 7.31 1.60 -8.71
CA ILE A 101 7.04 2.47 -9.87
C ILE A 101 7.48 1.80 -11.18
N ASP A 102 8.62 1.12 -11.19
CA ASP A 102 9.05 0.34 -12.35
C ASP A 102 8.08 -0.80 -12.68
N ALA A 103 7.60 -1.52 -11.67
CA ALA A 103 6.60 -2.58 -11.85
C ALA A 103 5.28 -2.03 -12.38
N MET A 104 4.84 -0.86 -11.90
CA MET A 104 3.67 -0.14 -12.41
C MET A 104 3.81 0.21 -13.90
N LYS A 105 4.95 0.78 -14.29
CA LYS A 105 5.24 1.13 -15.69
C LYS A 105 5.24 -0.11 -16.59
N ASP A 106 5.77 -1.22 -16.08
CA ASP A 106 5.87 -2.50 -16.80
C ASP A 106 4.49 -3.10 -17.14
N ILE A 107 3.54 -3.01 -16.21
CA ILE A 107 2.14 -3.43 -16.45
C ILE A 107 1.30 -2.36 -17.17
N GLY A 108 1.91 -1.25 -17.58
CA GLY A 108 1.26 -0.18 -18.32
C GLY A 108 0.42 0.79 -17.48
N ALA A 109 0.60 0.84 -16.16
CA ALA A 109 -0.08 1.80 -15.31
C ALA A 109 0.45 3.23 -15.54
N GLU A 110 -0.43 4.23 -15.49
CA GLU A 110 -0.02 5.63 -15.60
C GLU A 110 0.53 6.13 -14.26
N THR A 111 1.84 6.38 -14.19
CA THR A 111 2.52 6.78 -12.94
C THR A 111 2.64 8.28 -12.75
N LYS A 112 2.58 9.09 -13.83
CA LYS A 112 2.87 10.52 -13.76
C LYS A 112 1.99 11.29 -12.76
N PRO A 113 0.66 11.07 -12.69
CA PRO A 113 -0.18 11.75 -11.69
C PRO A 113 0.23 11.41 -10.25
N ILE A 114 0.62 10.16 -10.00
CA ILE A 114 1.04 9.68 -8.69
C ILE A 114 2.40 10.26 -8.30
N GLU A 115 3.36 10.24 -9.22
CA GLU A 115 4.67 10.86 -9.05
C GLU A 115 4.52 12.37 -8.74
N GLN A 116 3.56 13.06 -9.38
CA GLN A 116 3.22 14.45 -9.10
C GLN A 116 2.61 14.65 -7.71
N TYR A 117 1.61 13.84 -7.33
CA TYR A 117 1.02 13.91 -5.99
C TYR A 117 2.04 13.65 -4.89
N ILE A 118 2.91 12.66 -5.05
CA ILE A 118 3.94 12.36 -4.05
C ILE A 118 4.98 13.50 -3.97
N ALA A 119 5.36 14.11 -5.09
CA ALA A 119 6.23 15.28 -5.09
C ALA A 119 5.57 16.48 -4.36
N GLN A 120 4.28 16.70 -4.61
CA GLN A 120 3.46 17.73 -3.96
C GLN A 120 3.43 17.52 -2.43
N LEU A 121 3.09 16.31 -1.98
CA LEU A 121 3.07 15.93 -0.57
C LEU A 121 4.43 16.09 0.10
N SER A 122 5.51 15.70 -0.58
CA SER A 122 6.88 15.75 -0.04
C SER A 122 7.41 17.17 0.17
N LEU A 123 6.85 18.16 -0.52
CA LEU A 123 7.20 19.57 -0.39
C LEU A 123 6.23 20.36 0.50
N SER A 124 5.17 19.71 0.99
CA SER A 124 4.11 20.39 1.70
C SER A 124 4.53 20.81 3.11
N ASN A 125 4.21 22.05 3.47
CA ASN A 125 4.30 22.54 4.85
C ASN A 125 3.02 22.24 5.66
N ASP A 126 1.96 21.79 4.98
CA ASP A 126 0.67 21.43 5.57
C ASP A 126 0.11 20.19 4.87
N ILE A 127 0.69 19.04 5.21
CA ILE A 127 0.39 17.77 4.58
C ILE A 127 -1.08 17.37 4.70
N ASP A 128 -1.77 17.79 5.76
CA ASP A 128 -3.19 17.47 5.98
C ASP A 128 -4.07 18.15 4.92
N ASN A 129 -3.79 19.42 4.62
CA ASN A 129 -4.46 20.15 3.55
C ASN A 129 -4.09 19.62 2.17
N GLU A 130 -2.81 19.30 1.94
CA GLU A 130 -2.37 18.71 0.67
C GLU A 130 -3.09 17.39 0.36
N ILE A 131 -3.23 16.51 1.36
CA ILE A 131 -3.96 15.25 1.22
C ILE A 131 -5.45 15.50 0.92
N ASN A 132 -6.06 16.55 1.48
CA ASN A 132 -7.45 16.90 1.20
C ASN A 132 -7.68 17.26 -0.27
N ASP A 133 -6.71 17.92 -0.90
CA ASP A 133 -6.82 18.42 -2.26
C ASP A 133 -6.53 17.36 -3.33
N LEU A 134 -5.94 16.22 -2.96
CA LEU A 134 -5.72 15.10 -3.89
C LEU A 134 -7.03 14.57 -4.45
N ASN A 135 -7.07 14.27 -5.75
CA ASN A 135 -8.23 13.62 -6.36
C ASN A 135 -8.14 12.08 -6.25
N ILE A 136 -8.19 11.58 -5.01
CA ILE A 136 -8.12 10.15 -4.67
C ILE A 136 -9.24 9.76 -3.71
N HIS A 137 -9.49 8.46 -3.59
CA HIS A 137 -10.57 7.91 -2.77
C HIS A 137 -10.46 8.36 -1.28
N PRO A 138 -11.57 8.75 -0.62
CA PRO A 138 -11.55 9.26 0.76
C PRO A 138 -10.84 8.35 1.77
N ASN A 139 -11.03 7.03 1.69
CA ASN A 139 -10.35 6.11 2.62
C ASN A 139 -8.81 6.12 2.45
N ILE A 140 -8.28 6.43 1.26
CA ILE A 140 -6.83 6.57 1.04
C ILE A 140 -6.34 7.87 1.70
N LYS A 141 -7.11 8.95 1.60
CA LYS A 141 -6.82 10.19 2.33
C LYS A 141 -6.80 9.96 3.84
N ASP A 142 -7.78 9.24 4.35
CA ASP A 142 -7.89 8.88 5.77
C ASP A 142 -6.71 8.04 6.25
N PHE A 143 -6.26 7.09 5.43
CA PHE A 143 -5.08 6.28 5.71
C PHE A 143 -3.82 7.15 5.81
N LEU A 144 -3.59 8.04 4.83
CA LEU A 144 -2.44 8.94 4.81
C LEU A 144 -2.48 9.93 5.99
N LYS A 145 -3.61 10.59 6.23
CA LYS A 145 -3.78 11.52 7.35
C LYS A 145 -3.52 10.86 8.68
N PHE A 146 -3.99 9.62 8.86
CA PHE A 146 -3.71 8.88 10.09
C PHE A 146 -2.21 8.71 10.30
N THR A 147 -1.48 8.21 9.28
CA THR A 147 -0.01 8.07 9.34
C THR A 147 0.67 9.39 9.72
N PHE A 148 0.38 10.48 9.02
CA PHE A 148 1.03 11.77 9.28
C PHE A 148 0.60 12.42 10.60
N SER A 149 -0.63 12.20 11.07
CA SER A 149 -1.06 12.67 12.38
C SER A 149 -0.25 12.03 13.52
N ILE A 150 0.11 10.76 13.39
CA ILE A 150 0.88 10.03 14.40
C ILE A 150 2.37 10.38 14.31
N ILE A 151 2.91 10.58 13.10
CA ILE A 151 4.25 11.15 12.91
C ILE A 151 4.33 12.54 13.55
N LYS A 152 3.32 13.39 13.36
CA LYS A 152 3.23 14.75 13.94
C LYS A 152 3.08 14.74 15.46
N GLU A 153 2.40 13.76 16.05
CA GLU A 153 2.36 13.57 17.50
C GLU A 153 3.76 13.29 18.07
N GLY A 154 4.63 12.65 17.28
CA GLY A 154 6.06 12.53 17.58
C GLY A 154 6.41 11.51 18.67
N LYS A 155 5.46 10.66 19.08
CA LYS A 155 5.69 9.60 20.08
C LYS A 155 6.29 8.34 19.41
N PRO A 156 7.55 7.96 19.70
CA PRO A 156 8.22 6.85 19.00
C PRO A 156 7.47 5.52 19.11
N HIS A 157 6.92 5.19 20.28
CA HIS A 157 6.21 3.92 20.50
C HIS A 157 4.91 3.82 19.70
N LYS A 158 4.23 4.93 19.40
CA LYS A 158 3.05 4.94 18.53
C LYS A 158 3.43 4.75 17.06
N ILE A 159 4.49 5.41 16.61
CA ILE A 159 5.00 5.27 15.24
C ILE A 159 5.47 3.82 15.03
N ALA A 160 6.21 3.26 15.99
CA ALA A 160 6.65 1.87 15.99
C ALA A 160 5.47 0.90 15.98
N ALA A 161 4.38 1.18 16.69
CA ALA A 161 3.17 0.35 16.65
C ALA A 161 2.57 0.26 15.23
N ILE A 162 2.43 1.39 14.53
CA ILE A 162 1.92 1.41 13.15
C ILE A 162 2.89 0.69 12.22
N PHE A 163 4.19 0.99 12.33
CA PHE A 163 5.23 0.39 11.53
C PHE A 163 5.20 -1.14 11.69
N THR A 164 5.27 -1.65 12.92
CA THR A 164 5.35 -3.09 13.19
C THR A 164 4.05 -3.81 12.87
N PHE A 165 2.93 -3.43 13.48
CA PHE A 165 1.70 -4.22 13.40
C PHE A 165 0.82 -3.85 12.20
N GLY A 166 0.88 -2.60 11.76
CA GLY A 166 0.09 -2.10 10.64
C GLY A 166 0.78 -2.27 9.29
N ARG A 167 2.11 -2.43 9.25
CA ARG A 167 2.91 -2.55 8.03
C ARG A 167 3.77 -3.81 8.01
N GLU A 168 4.91 -3.78 8.68
CA GLU A 168 6.02 -4.74 8.62
C GLU A 168 5.58 -6.20 8.81
N ASN A 169 5.01 -6.53 9.98
CA ASN A 169 4.61 -7.91 10.29
C ASN A 169 3.42 -8.41 9.47
N LEU A 170 2.74 -7.54 8.74
CA LEU A 170 1.55 -7.88 7.97
C LEU A 170 1.87 -8.13 6.49
N ILE A 171 2.88 -7.44 5.97
CA ILE A 171 3.22 -7.41 4.55
C ILE A 171 3.50 -8.82 3.99
N PRO A 172 4.33 -9.68 4.61
CA PRO A 172 4.62 -11.00 4.03
C PRO A 172 3.38 -11.87 3.82
N ASN A 173 2.54 -12.03 4.85
CA ASN A 173 1.32 -12.84 4.73
C ASN A 173 0.35 -12.24 3.71
N MET A 174 0.20 -10.93 3.71
CA MET A 174 -0.69 -10.23 2.78
C MET A 174 -0.21 -10.34 1.32
N PHE A 175 1.09 -10.27 1.08
CA PHE A 175 1.68 -10.43 -0.25
C PHE A 175 1.64 -11.87 -0.74
N ASN A 176 1.73 -12.86 0.15
CA ASN A 176 1.48 -14.27 -0.21
C ASN A 176 0.07 -14.47 -0.78
N GLU A 177 -0.97 -13.96 -0.11
CA GLU A 177 -2.36 -14.04 -0.62
C GLU A 177 -2.52 -13.37 -1.99
N ILE A 178 -1.88 -12.22 -2.20
CA ILE A 178 -1.90 -11.50 -3.48
C ILE A 178 -1.19 -12.31 -4.58
N LEU A 179 0.00 -12.83 -4.29
CA LEU A 179 0.80 -13.59 -5.26
C LEU A 179 0.11 -14.88 -5.68
N ASP A 180 -0.52 -15.59 -4.75
CA ASP A 180 -1.27 -16.81 -5.03
C ASP A 180 -2.42 -16.57 -6.01
N GLU A 181 -3.16 -15.46 -5.86
CA GLU A 181 -4.22 -15.07 -6.79
C GLU A 181 -3.65 -14.60 -8.14
N PHE A 182 -2.51 -13.92 -8.16
CA PHE A 182 -1.91 -13.44 -9.40
C PHE A 182 -1.39 -14.58 -10.26
N GLN A 183 -0.75 -15.58 -9.65
CA GLN A 183 -0.26 -16.75 -10.38
C GLN A 183 -1.41 -17.55 -11.02
N LYS A 184 -2.59 -17.59 -10.38
CA LYS A 184 -3.80 -18.21 -10.95
C LYS A 184 -4.36 -17.39 -12.12
N SER A 185 -4.38 -16.06 -11.99
CA SER A 185 -5.10 -15.16 -12.91
C SER A 185 -4.29 -14.70 -14.13
N PHE A 186 -2.95 -14.66 -14.05
CA PHE A 186 -2.09 -13.98 -15.05
C PHE A 186 -1.10 -14.90 -15.79
N THR A 187 -1.50 -16.13 -16.12
CA THR A 187 -0.62 -17.14 -16.74
C THR A 187 0.03 -16.75 -18.08
N ASN A 188 -0.53 -15.77 -18.81
CA ASN A 188 -0.06 -15.35 -20.14
C ASN A 188 0.36 -13.87 -20.20
N LYS A 189 0.59 -13.21 -19.05
CA LYS A 189 1.02 -11.82 -18.98
C LYS A 189 2.30 -11.72 -18.17
N ASP A 190 3.26 -10.94 -18.67
CA ASP A 190 4.46 -10.65 -17.90
C ASP A 190 4.13 -9.63 -16.82
N ILE A 191 4.19 -10.07 -15.57
CA ILE A 191 4.08 -9.26 -14.36
C ILE A 191 5.29 -9.51 -13.45
N SER A 192 6.42 -9.93 -14.04
CA SER A 192 7.59 -10.45 -13.32
C SER A 192 8.22 -9.42 -12.37
N LYS A 193 8.23 -8.14 -12.72
CA LYS A 193 8.70 -7.07 -11.81
C LYS A 193 7.82 -6.89 -10.59
N LEU A 194 6.50 -7.01 -10.75
CA LEU A 194 5.56 -6.92 -9.63
C LEU A 194 5.69 -8.14 -8.71
N ILE A 195 5.83 -9.34 -9.31
CA ILE A 195 6.11 -10.56 -8.55
C ILE A 195 7.43 -10.43 -7.78
N TYR A 196 8.47 -9.89 -8.42
CA TYR A 196 9.76 -9.67 -7.80
C TYR A 196 9.64 -8.74 -6.60
N TYR A 197 9.00 -7.58 -6.75
CA TYR A 197 8.77 -6.63 -5.65
C TYR A 197 8.12 -7.30 -4.43
N PHE A 198 7.06 -8.09 -4.63
CA PHE A 198 6.39 -8.78 -3.52
C PHE A 198 7.25 -9.87 -2.90
N LYS A 199 7.97 -10.66 -3.70
CA LYS A 199 8.88 -11.69 -3.20
C LYS A 199 10.00 -11.09 -2.35
N ARG A 200 10.54 -9.93 -2.73
CA ARG A 200 11.57 -9.24 -1.93
C ARG A 200 11.09 -8.94 -0.52
N HIS A 201 9.86 -8.46 -0.34
CA HIS A 201 9.30 -8.19 0.99
C HIS A 201 8.98 -9.47 1.77
N ILE A 202 8.58 -10.55 1.10
CA ILE A 202 8.40 -11.84 1.78
C ILE A 202 9.74 -12.37 2.29
N GLU A 203 10.77 -12.37 1.44
CA GLU A 203 12.10 -12.91 1.77
C GLU A 203 12.85 -12.07 2.81
N LEU A 204 12.74 -10.74 2.77
CA LEU A 204 13.44 -9.84 3.69
C LEU A 204 12.72 -9.71 5.04
N ASP A 205 11.40 -9.64 5.05
CA ASP A 205 10.67 -9.17 6.24
C ASP A 205 10.21 -10.32 7.16
N GLU A 206 10.08 -11.55 6.64
CA GLU A 206 9.53 -12.68 7.40
C GLU A 206 10.48 -13.18 8.50
N ASP A 207 11.77 -13.28 8.23
CA ASP A 207 12.74 -13.93 9.14
C ASP A 207 13.59 -12.96 9.98
N GLU A 208 13.90 -11.75 9.46
CA GLU A 208 14.79 -10.80 10.15
C GLU A 208 14.05 -9.58 10.69
N HIS A 209 13.42 -8.80 9.82
CA HIS A 209 12.84 -7.51 10.22
C HIS A 209 11.61 -7.68 11.13
N GLY A 210 10.78 -8.70 10.89
CA GLY A 210 9.57 -8.96 11.66
C GLY A 210 9.81 -9.10 13.18
N PRO A 211 10.67 -10.05 13.62
CA PRO A 211 11.05 -10.21 15.02
C PRO A 211 11.70 -8.96 15.62
N MET A 212 12.59 -8.30 14.88
CA MET A 212 13.29 -7.11 15.35
C MET A 212 12.32 -5.92 15.54
N ALA A 213 11.32 -5.76 14.66
CA ALA A 213 10.29 -4.74 14.78
C ALA A 213 9.42 -4.93 16.04
N LEU A 214 9.20 -6.17 16.48
CA LEU A 214 8.52 -6.47 17.75
C LEU A 214 9.41 -6.16 18.96
N GLN A 215 10.70 -6.46 18.88
CA GLN A 215 11.67 -6.08 19.90
C GLN A 215 11.71 -4.55 20.07
N MET A 216 11.74 -3.79 18.98
CA MET A 216 11.66 -2.33 19.02
C MET A 216 10.41 -1.83 19.75
N VAL A 217 9.24 -2.41 19.49
CA VAL A 217 8.01 -2.04 20.21
C VAL A 217 8.15 -2.30 21.71
N ASN A 218 8.66 -3.48 22.08
CA ASN A 218 8.84 -3.86 23.48
C ASN A 218 9.78 -2.91 24.23
N GLU A 219 10.92 -2.57 23.61
CA GLU A 219 11.89 -1.61 24.17
C GLU A 219 11.32 -0.20 24.31
N LEU A 220 10.58 0.28 23.30
CA LEU A 220 9.98 1.62 23.34
C LEU A 220 8.83 1.73 24.35
N ALA A 221 8.10 0.63 24.57
CA ALA A 221 7.07 0.53 25.58
C ALA A 221 7.65 0.48 27.00
N ASP A 222 8.80 -0.19 27.18
CA ASP A 222 9.44 -0.43 28.49
C ASP A 222 8.41 -1.00 29.49
N ASN A 223 8.47 -0.60 30.75
CA ASN A 223 7.53 -0.96 31.80
C ASN A 223 6.38 0.05 31.95
N ASP A 224 6.12 0.90 30.95
CA ASP A 224 5.11 1.96 31.01
C ASP A 224 3.72 1.46 30.55
N PRO A 225 2.74 1.31 31.46
CA PRO A 225 1.41 0.81 31.09
C PRO A 225 0.64 1.71 30.13
N LEU A 226 0.91 3.03 30.16
CA LEU A 226 0.25 3.98 29.27
C LEU A 226 0.75 3.79 27.83
N LYS A 227 2.06 3.64 27.62
CA LYS A 227 2.62 3.36 26.29
C LYS A 227 2.08 2.06 25.71
N TRP A 228 2.03 1.00 26.52
CA TRP A 228 1.46 -0.28 26.10
C TRP A 228 -0.01 -0.15 25.67
N LYS A 229 -0.82 0.63 26.38
CA LYS A 229 -2.21 0.89 26.00
C LYS A 229 -2.29 1.70 24.70
N GLU A 230 -1.46 2.73 24.56
CA GLU A 230 -1.40 3.52 23.32
C GLU A 230 -0.96 2.67 22.11
N ILE A 231 -0.01 1.73 22.29
CA ILE A 231 0.40 0.77 21.26
C ILE A 231 -0.78 -0.13 20.86
N GLU A 232 -1.48 -0.71 21.83
CA GLU A 232 -2.64 -1.60 21.60
C GLU A 232 -3.73 -0.88 20.77
N GLU A 233 -4.10 0.33 21.17
CA GLU A 233 -5.12 1.15 20.50
C GLU A 233 -4.69 1.57 19.08
N ILE A 234 -3.46 2.10 18.93
CA ILE A 234 -2.96 2.57 17.63
C ILE A 234 -2.75 1.42 16.64
N SER A 235 -2.31 0.25 17.11
CA SER A 235 -2.14 -0.93 16.25
C SER A 235 -3.46 -1.36 15.61
N LYS A 236 -4.56 -1.34 16.38
CA LYS A 236 -5.89 -1.65 15.87
C LYS A 236 -6.35 -0.63 14.83
N ILE A 237 -6.23 0.67 15.13
CA ILE A 237 -6.62 1.74 14.20
C ILE A 237 -5.79 1.66 12.90
N ALA A 238 -4.50 1.33 12.99
CA ALA A 238 -3.63 1.18 11.82
C ALA A 238 -4.14 0.09 10.86
N LEU A 239 -4.62 -1.04 11.39
CA LEU A 239 -5.22 -2.10 10.57
C LEU A 239 -6.58 -1.69 10.02
N GLU A 240 -7.42 -1.01 10.79
CA GLU A 240 -8.71 -0.50 10.32
C GLU A 240 -8.55 0.49 9.16
N LYS A 241 -7.57 1.41 9.26
CA LYS A 241 -7.24 2.33 8.16
C LYS A 241 -6.67 1.60 6.95
N ARG A 242 -5.88 0.53 7.16
CA ARG A 242 -5.40 -0.31 6.07
C ARG A 242 -6.53 -1.07 5.40
N ILE A 243 -7.49 -1.61 6.14
CA ILE A 243 -8.72 -2.20 5.58
C ILE A 243 -9.45 -1.15 4.73
N GLY A 244 -9.58 0.09 5.21
CA GLY A 244 -10.19 1.17 4.44
C GLY A 244 -9.49 1.45 3.10
N LEU A 245 -8.15 1.38 3.06
CA LEU A 245 -7.38 1.45 1.82
C LEU A 245 -7.71 0.27 0.89
N TRP A 246 -7.83 -0.96 1.41
CA TRP A 246 -8.21 -2.14 0.61
C TRP A 246 -9.64 -2.03 0.08
N ASP A 247 -10.57 -1.53 0.89
CA ASP A 247 -11.94 -1.23 0.49
C ASP A 247 -11.96 -0.19 -0.65
N ALA A 248 -11.14 0.87 -0.58
CA ALA A 248 -11.03 1.86 -1.66
C ALA A 248 -10.57 1.25 -2.98
N ILE A 249 -9.56 0.38 -2.94
CA ILE A 249 -9.07 -0.29 -4.14
C ILE A 249 -10.16 -1.18 -4.73
N TYR A 250 -10.85 -1.94 -3.88
CA TYR A 250 -11.97 -2.79 -4.28
C TYR A 250 -13.10 -1.97 -4.94
N ASP A 251 -13.45 -0.82 -4.36
CA ASP A 251 -14.50 0.04 -4.88
C ASP A 251 -14.11 0.61 -6.26
N ASN A 252 -12.87 1.09 -6.42
CA ASN A 252 -12.37 1.58 -7.71
C ASN A 252 -12.40 0.50 -8.82
N ILE A 253 -12.03 -0.75 -8.49
CA ILE A 253 -12.11 -1.88 -9.43
C ILE A 253 -13.57 -2.16 -9.83
N ASN A 254 -14.49 -2.12 -8.87
CA ASN A 254 -15.90 -2.38 -9.14
C ASN A 254 -16.59 -1.25 -9.90
N GLU A 255 -16.25 0.00 -9.64
CA GLU A 255 -16.73 1.15 -10.43
C GLU A 255 -16.31 1.04 -11.89
N LYS A 256 -15.04 0.66 -12.15
CA LYS A 256 -14.57 0.32 -13.49
C LYS A 256 -15.48 -0.73 -14.13
N ASN A 257 -15.74 -1.83 -13.42
CA ASN A 257 -16.55 -2.94 -13.93
C ASN A 257 -18.00 -2.53 -14.25
N LYS A 258 -18.63 -1.71 -13.40
CA LYS A 258 -19.97 -1.15 -13.64
C LYS A 258 -20.02 -0.25 -14.87
N SER A 259 -19.05 0.66 -14.99
CA SER A 259 -18.94 1.54 -16.17
C SER A 259 -18.76 0.75 -17.48
N TRP A 260 -18.05 -0.38 -17.43
CA TRP A 260 -17.94 -1.29 -18.59
C TRP A 260 -19.24 -2.05 -18.91
N SER A 261 -20.02 -2.47 -17.91
CA SER A 261 -21.33 -3.09 -18.18
C SER A 261 -22.30 -2.09 -18.78
N GLU A 262 -22.40 -0.88 -18.20
CA GLU A 262 -23.31 0.18 -18.68
C GLU A 262 -22.97 0.59 -20.11
N ARG A 263 -21.68 0.80 -20.43
CA ARG A 263 -21.24 1.08 -21.81
C ARG A 263 -21.58 -0.03 -22.79
N ARG A 264 -21.46 -1.31 -22.37
CA ARG A 264 -21.83 -2.45 -23.23
C ARG A 264 -23.33 -2.54 -23.47
N GLU A 265 -24.15 -2.25 -22.46
CA GLU A 265 -25.60 -2.18 -22.61
C GLU A 265 -26.01 -1.03 -23.55
N GLN A 266 -25.39 0.14 -23.40
CA GLN A 266 -25.61 1.27 -24.31
C GLN A 266 -25.21 0.93 -25.75
N MET A 267 -24.03 0.33 -25.97
CA MET A 267 -23.59 -0.07 -27.31
C MET A 267 -24.53 -1.11 -27.94
N LYS A 268 -25.08 -2.05 -27.16
CA LYS A 268 -26.09 -3.00 -27.65
C LYS A 268 -27.38 -2.29 -28.05
N ALA A 269 -27.86 -1.36 -27.22
CA ALA A 269 -29.04 -0.56 -27.53
C ALA A 269 -28.85 0.28 -28.81
N ASP A 270 -27.66 0.85 -29.01
CA ASP A 270 -27.35 1.65 -30.21
C ASP A 270 -27.29 0.78 -31.48
N ILE A 271 -26.74 -0.45 -31.40
CA ILE A 271 -26.72 -1.42 -32.51
C ILE A 271 -28.14 -1.92 -32.85
N ASP A 272 -28.97 -2.16 -31.83
CA ASP A 272 -30.37 -2.56 -32.04
C ASP A 272 -31.16 -1.42 -32.72
N ILE A 273 -30.89 -0.15 -32.39
CA ILE A 273 -31.52 1.02 -33.07
C ILE A 273 -31.09 1.11 -34.54
N GLU A 274 -29.81 0.90 -34.87
CA GLU A 274 -29.34 0.93 -36.26
C GLU A 274 -29.94 -0.20 -37.11
N THR A 275 -30.07 -1.41 -36.55
CA THR A 275 -30.66 -2.56 -37.26
C THR A 275 -32.16 -2.38 -37.53
N TYR A 276 -32.92 -1.78 -36.60
CA TYR A 276 -34.34 -1.42 -36.85
C TYR A 276 -34.54 -0.20 -37.76
N SER A 277 -33.52 0.63 -37.99
CA SER A 277 -33.61 1.77 -38.93
C SER A 277 -33.38 1.40 -40.39
N SER A 278 -32.98 0.15 -40.68
CA SER A 278 -32.54 -0.28 -42.02
C SER A 278 -33.60 -1.00 -42.87
N GLU A 279 -34.85 -1.15 -42.41
CA GLU A 279 -35.93 -1.71 -43.23
C GLU A 279 -36.89 -0.63 -43.78
N PHE A 280 -36.99 -0.62 -45.12
CA PHE A 280 -37.93 0.09 -46.00
C PHE A 280 -37.49 1.43 -46.65
N SER A 281 -36.63 1.30 -47.67
CA SER A 281 -36.79 2.06 -48.92
C SER A 281 -36.53 1.16 -50.13
N ASN A 282 -37.57 0.43 -50.54
CA ASN A 282 -37.65 -0.29 -51.81
C ASN A 282 -37.44 0.65 -53.01
N TYR A 283 -36.23 0.71 -53.57
CA TYR A 283 -36.04 1.22 -54.93
C TYR A 283 -36.37 0.10 -55.93
N LYS A 284 -37.54 0.23 -56.56
CA LYS A 284 -38.00 -0.61 -57.66
C LYS A 284 -37.05 -0.50 -58.85
N PHE A 285 -36.50 -1.62 -59.28
CA PHE A 285 -36.09 -1.83 -60.67
C PHE A 285 -37.34 -1.95 -61.56
N LYS A 286 -37.41 -1.17 -62.64
CA LYS A 286 -38.14 -1.50 -63.86
C LYS A 286 -37.42 -0.92 -65.07
N ILE A 287 -36.90 -1.87 -65.87
CA ILE A 287 -36.60 -1.92 -67.33
C ILE A 287 -36.37 -0.57 -68.02
#